data_AF-C7P403-F1
#
_entry.id   AF-C7P403-F1
#
_cell.length_a   1.000
_cell.length_b   1.000
_cell.length_c   1.000
_cell.angle_alpha   90.00
_cell.angle_beta   90.00
_cell.angle_gamma   90.00
#
_symmetry.space_group_name_H-M   'P 1'
#
loop_
_entity.id
_entity.type
_entity.pdbx_description
1 polymer ?
#
loop_
_entity_poly.entity_id
_entity_poly.type
_entity_poly.pdbx_seq_one_letter_code
_entity_poly.pdbx_strand_id
1 'polypeptide(L)' 'MQAVLPALPDTQTVAFGLLMFLGGMAVPTRYGMERLEGFGRAVASKLPYRPPPGTDEQEAMADAVDGDERKRSRS' A
#
# COMPACT_ATOMS: atom_id res chain seq x y z
N MET A 1 4.97 -3.46 -46.78
CA MET A 1 4.68 -3.38 -45.33
C MET A 1 4.59 -4.81 -44.81
N GLN A 2 5.52 -5.25 -43.96
CA GLN A 2 5.43 -6.57 -43.31
C GLN A 2 4.46 -6.47 -42.12
N ALA A 3 3.51 -7.42 -42.05
CA ALA A 3 2.66 -7.56 -40.87
C ALA A 3 3.48 -8.24 -39.77
N VAL A 4 3.75 -7.50 -38.68
CA VAL A 4 4.29 -8.08 -37.45
C VAL A 4 3.13 -8.76 -36.75
N LEU A 5 3.12 -10.10 -36.76
CA LEU A 5 2.16 -10.86 -35.96
C LEU A 5 2.54 -10.71 -34.48
N PRO A 6 1.58 -10.42 -33.58
CA PRO A 6 1.87 -10.33 -32.17
C PRO A 6 2.34 -11.69 -31.66
N ALA A 7 3.45 -11.70 -30.92
CA ALA A 7 3.92 -12.90 -30.24
C ALA A 7 2.85 -13.36 -29.26
N LEU A 8 2.47 -14.65 -29.34
CA LEU A 8 1.54 -15.24 -28.40
C LEU A 8 2.19 -15.24 -27.00
N PRO A 9 1.47 -14.81 -25.96
CA PRO A 9 2.00 -14.81 -24.60
C PRO A 9 2.32 -16.23 -24.17
N ASP A 10 3.41 -16.37 -23.41
CA ASP A 10 3.79 -17.67 -22.86
C ASP A 10 2.73 -18.18 -21.88
N THR A 11 2.65 -19.52 -21.74
CA THR A 11 1.67 -20.19 -20.88
C THR A 11 1.78 -19.72 -19.44
N GLN A 12 2.99 -19.43 -18.96
CA GLN A 12 3.20 -18.91 -17.61
C GLN A 12 2.55 -17.55 -17.40
N THR A 13 2.61 -16.66 -18.40
CA THR A 13 1.99 -15.34 -18.36
C THR A 13 0.47 -15.43 -18.33
N VAL A 14 -0.11 -16.33 -19.13
CA VAL A 14 -1.56 -16.56 -19.15
C VAL A 14 -2.04 -17.14 -17.82
N ALA A 15 -1.33 -18.14 -17.28
CA ALA A 15 -1.65 -18.74 -15.99
C ALA A 15 -1.58 -17.72 -14.84
N PHE A 16 -0.55 -16.87 -14.82
CA PHE A 16 -0.42 -15.80 -13.85
C PHE A 16 -1.56 -14.77 -13.96
N GLY A 17 -1.91 -14.38 -15.19
CA GLY A 17 -3.04 -13.47 -15.43
C GLY A 17 -4.37 -14.04 -14.94
N LEU A 18 -4.63 -15.33 -15.17
CA LEU A 18 -5.82 -16.02 -14.68
C LEU A 18 -5.88 -16.07 -13.15
N LEU A 19 -4.76 -16.34 -12.48
CA LEU A 19 -4.69 -16.35 -11.02
C LEU A 19 -4.97 -14.97 -10.42
N MET A 20 -4.40 -13.91 -10.99
CA MET A 20 -4.66 -12.54 -10.53
C MET A 20 -6.11 -12.13 -10.79
N PHE A 21 -6.68 -12.53 -11.92
CA PHE A 21 -8.08 -12.25 -12.26
C PHE A 21 -9.06 -12.95 -11.32
N LEU A 22 -8.87 -14.25 -11.09
CA LEU A 22 -9.67 -15.02 -10.14
C LEU A 22 -9.48 -14.53 -8.71
N GLY A 23 -8.25 -14.20 -8.31
CA GLY A 23 -7.96 -13.59 -7.01
C GLY A 23 -8.66 -12.24 -6.83
N GLY A 24 -8.66 -11.40 -7.87
CA GLY A 24 -9.37 -10.12 -7.87
C GLY A 24 -10.89 -10.26 -7.79
N MET A 25 -11.47 -11.29 -8.42
CA MET A 25 -12.91 -11.58 -8.31
C MET A 25 -13.28 -12.24 -6.96
N ALA A 26 -12.38 -13.02 -6.37
CA ALA A 26 -12.62 -13.74 -5.13
C ALA A 26 -12.52 -12.84 -3.88
N VAL A 27 -11.81 -11.72 -3.94
CA VAL A 27 -11.67 -10.80 -2.80
C VAL A 27 -12.75 -9.72 -2.87
N PRO A 28 -13.71 -9.68 -1.93
CA PRO A 28 -14.63 -8.55 -1.82
C PRO A 28 -13.79 -7.30 -1.54
N THR A 29 -13.86 -6.30 -2.44
CA THR A 29 -13.01 -5.12 -2.38
C THR A 29 -13.02 -4.46 -1.00
N ARG A 30 -14.19 -4.39 -0.34
CA ARG A 30 -14.30 -3.86 1.04
C ARG A 30 -13.58 -4.69 2.09
N TYR A 31 -13.71 -6.01 2.04
CA TYR A 31 -13.05 -6.90 2.99
C TYR A 31 -11.52 -6.90 2.81
N GLY A 32 -11.05 -6.82 1.56
CA GLY A 32 -9.62 -6.67 1.28
C GLY A 32 -9.05 -5.36 1.82
N MET A 33 -9.74 -4.25 1.63
CA MET A 33 -9.31 -2.93 2.11
C MET A 33 -9.20 -2.86 3.64
N GLU A 34 -10.22 -3.32 4.37
CA GLU A 34 -10.19 -3.33 5.83
C GLU A 34 -9.02 -4.15 6.40
N ARG A 35 -8.70 -5.27 5.73
CA ARG A 35 -7.57 -6.12 6.14
C ARG A 35 -6.22 -5.53 5.79
N LEU A 36 -6.10 -4.85 4.66
CA LEU A 36 -4.87 -4.13 4.28
C LEU A 36 -4.61 -2.94 5.20
N GLU A 37 -5.64 -2.19 5.59
CA GLU A 37 -5.50 -1.08 6.56
C GLU A 37 -5.11 -1.60 7.95
N GLY A 38 -5.76 -2.66 8.43
CA GLY A 38 -5.43 -3.28 9.71
C GLY A 38 -4.03 -3.89 9.73
N PHE A 39 -3.65 -4.59 8.66
CA PHE A 39 -2.31 -5.14 8.48
C PHE A 39 -1.26 -4.03 8.36
N GLY A 40 -1.53 -2.97 7.60
CA GLY A 40 -0.65 -1.82 7.44
C GLY A 40 -0.39 -1.11 8.77
N ARG A 41 -1.43 -0.90 9.59
CA ARG A 41 -1.28 -0.36 10.96
C ARG A 41 -0.47 -1.29 11.86
N ALA A 42 -0.73 -2.59 11.80
CA ALA A 42 0.00 -3.58 12.59
C ALA A 42 1.50 -3.60 12.23
N VAL A 43 1.83 -3.60 10.93
CA VAL A 43 3.22 -3.52 10.45
C VAL A 43 3.86 -2.18 10.81
N ALA A 44 3.15 -1.07 10.62
CA ALA A 44 3.64 0.27 10.98
C ALA A 44 3.98 0.39 12.47
N SER A 45 3.16 -0.20 13.35
CA SER A 45 3.45 -0.24 14.81
C SER A 45 4.72 -1.02 15.19
N LYS A 46 5.24 -1.85 14.28
CA LYS A 46 6.45 -2.65 14.48
C LYS A 46 7.68 -2.02 13.85
N LEU A 47 7.51 -1.01 13.00
CA LEU A 47 8.62 -0.27 12.43
C LEU A 47 9.21 0.65 13.51
N PRO A 48 10.53 0.59 13.78
CA PRO A 48 11.16 1.51 14.71
C PRO A 48 10.99 2.94 14.17
N TYR A 49 10.37 3.79 14.99
CA TYR A 49 10.19 5.19 14.67
C TYR A 49 11.57 5.83 14.50
N ARG A 50 11.85 6.35 13.32
CA ARG A 50 13.12 7.02 13.04
C ARG A 50 12.84 8.51 13.04
N PRO A 51 13.29 9.26 14.06
CA PRO A 51 13.08 10.69 14.09
C PRO A 51 13.81 11.35 12.91
N PRO A 52 13.32 12.49 12.42
CA PRO A 52 14.02 13.30 11.43
C PRO A 52 15.45 13.60 11.90
N PRO A 53 16.45 13.57 10.98
CA PRO A 53 17.84 13.84 11.35
C PRO A 53 17.97 15.25 11.94
N GLY A 54 18.40 15.33 13.21
CA GLY A 54 18.57 16.59 13.94
C GLY A 54 17.51 16.91 15.00
N THR A 55 16.54 16.02 15.23
CA THR A 55 15.47 16.20 16.23
C THR A 55 15.44 15.02 17.20
N ASP A 56 15.34 15.29 18.51
CA ASP A 56 15.19 14.25 19.53
C ASP A 56 13.86 13.51 19.37
N GLU A 57 13.81 12.21 19.72
CA GLU A 57 12.63 11.35 19.52
C GLU A 57 11.34 11.93 20.13
N GLN A 58 11.45 12.59 21.29
CA GLN A 58 10.31 13.18 21.99
C GLN A 58 9.78 14.42 21.27
N GLU A 59 10.66 15.25 20.72
CA GLU A 59 10.30 16.46 20.00
C GLU A 59 9.69 16.14 18.62
N ALA A 60 10.22 15.10 17.96
CA ALA A 60 9.69 14.60 16.70
C ALA A 60 8.28 13.97 16.85
N MET A 61 8.03 13.29 17.98
CA MET A 61 6.71 12.71 18.27
C MET A 61 5.68 13.79 18.61
N ALA A 62 6.07 14.84 19.34
CA ALA A 62 5.20 15.97 19.65
C ALA A 62 4.76 16.73 18.38
N ASP A 63 5.71 17.01 17.47
CA ASP A 63 5.40 17.72 16.22
C ASP A 63 4.49 16.90 15.28
N ALA A 64 4.63 15.57 15.29
CA ALA A 64 3.76 14.66 14.54
C ALA A 64 2.30 14.67 15.04
N VAL A 65 2.09 14.80 16.36
CA VAL A 65 0.75 14.88 16.97
C VAL A 65 0.13 16.26 16.71
N ASP A 66 0.89 17.33 16.95
CA ASP A 66 0.43 18.71 16.72
C ASP A 66 0.12 18.99 15.24
N GLY A 67 0.87 18.37 14.32
CA GLY A 67 0.63 18.46 12.88
C GLY A 67 -0.72 17.86 12.44
N ASP A 68 -1.17 16.80 13.10
CA ASP A 68 -2.46 16.15 12.82
C ASP A 68 -3.64 16.99 13.34
N GLU A 69 -3.51 17.56 14.54
CA GLU A 69 -4.52 18.46 15.13
C GLU A 69 -4.74 19.72 14.29
N ARG A 70 -3.66 20.33 13.78
CA ARG A 70 -3.76 21.51 12.89
C ARG A 70 -4.46 21.21 11.56
N LYS A 71 -4.32 19.99 11.02
CA LYS A 71 -5.03 19.57 9.81
C LYS A 71 -6.51 19.34 10.06
N ARG A 72 -6.88 18.73 11.19
CA ARG A 72 -8.28 18.50 11.59
C ARG A 72 -9.05 19.80 11.83
N SER A 73 -8.41 20.83 12.39
CA SER A 73 -9.04 22.13 12.66
C SER A 73 -9.31 22.98 11.41
N ARG A 74 -8.71 22.63 10.25
CA ARG A 74 -8.87 23.36 8.97
C ARG A 74 -9.78 22.66 7.96
N SER A 75 -10.28 21.47 8.30
CA SER A 75 -11.25 20.70 7.54
C SER A 75 -12.66 20.93 8.07
#